data_AF-A0AAE1KJN4-F1
#
_entry.id   AF-A0AAE1KJN4-F1
#
_cell.length_a   1.000
_cell.length_b   1.000
_cell.length_c   1.000
_cell.angle_alpha   90.00
_cell.angle_beta   90.00
_cell.angle_gamma   90.00
#
_symmetry.space_group_name_H-M   'P 1'
#
loop_
_entity.id
_entity.type
_entity.pdbx_description
1 polymer ?
#
loop_
_entity_poly.entity_id
_entity_poly.type
_entity_poly.pdbx_seq_one_letter_code
_entity_poly.pdbx_strand_id
1 'polypeptide(L)'
;MPLLDAILEKNIRLVDYEAMCNKQGERVVAFGEMAGTAGMIDILSGLGLRLLALGYRTPFIHIGMAHHYRNTKGARKAIHRAGSYIAHNKMPKSIGPLIFIFTGSGNVSNGAQEIIRELPH
;
A
#
# COMPACT_ATOMS: atom_id res chain seq x y z
N MET A 1 3.79 34.44 0.89
CA MET A 1 3.37 33.04 0.64
C MET A 1 1.86 33.02 0.75
N PRO A 2 1.08 32.87 -0.34
CA PRO A 2 -0.34 33.30 -0.35
C PRO A 2 -1.21 32.71 0.77
N LEU A 3 -1.01 31.44 1.13
CA LEU A 3 -1.72 30.80 2.25
C LEU A 3 -1.37 31.45 3.60
N LEU A 4 -0.08 31.65 3.88
CA LEU A 4 0.39 32.24 5.14
C LEU A 4 0.00 33.72 5.23
N ASP A 5 0.08 34.45 4.12
CA ASP A 5 -0.33 35.86 4.04
C ASP A 5 -1.82 35.99 4.40
N ALA A 6 -2.67 35.11 3.85
CA ALA A 6 -4.09 35.07 4.16
C ALA A 6 -4.39 34.66 5.62
N ILE A 7 -3.58 33.77 6.21
CA ILE A 7 -3.70 33.39 7.62
C ILE A 7 -3.44 34.60 8.52
N LEU A 8 -2.39 35.38 8.23
CA LEU A 8 -2.07 36.58 8.97
C LEU A 8 -3.13 37.67 8.78
N GLU A 9 -3.50 37.97 7.53
CA GLU A 9 -4.51 38.99 7.20
C GLU A 9 -5.85 38.71 7.87
N LYS A 10 -6.26 37.45 7.92
CA LYS A 10 -7.55 37.03 8.51
C LYS A 10 -7.47 36.65 9.98
N ASN A 11 -6.31 36.82 10.63
CA ASN A 11 -6.06 36.44 12.02
C ASN A 11 -6.49 34.98 12.33
N ILE A 12 -6.14 34.05 11.44
CA ILE A 12 -6.45 32.62 11.56
C ILE A 12 -5.38 31.95 12.42
N ARG A 13 -5.80 31.03 13.30
CA ARG A 13 -4.89 30.09 13.96
C ARG A 13 -4.74 28.83 13.13
N LEU A 14 -3.55 28.61 12.56
CA LEU A 14 -3.20 27.36 11.91
C LEU A 14 -2.70 26.35 12.95
N VAL A 15 -3.28 25.15 12.95
CA VAL A 15 -2.77 24.00 13.71
C VAL A 15 -2.29 22.97 12.70
N ASP A 16 -0.98 22.80 12.60
CA ASP A 16 -0.37 21.83 11.70
C ASP A 16 -0.11 20.51 12.44
N TYR A 17 -0.94 19.51 12.18
CA TYR A 17 -0.78 18.17 12.75
C TYR A 17 0.48 17.46 12.26
N GLU A 18 1.04 17.90 11.13
CA GLU A 18 2.28 17.35 10.59
C GLU A 18 3.48 17.71 11.47
N ALA A 19 3.46 18.89 12.08
CA ALA A 19 4.50 19.39 12.98
C ALA A 19 4.31 18.95 14.45
N MET A 20 3.26 18.19 14.75
CA MET A 20 3.00 17.74 16.11
C MET A 20 3.96 16.61 16.48
N CYS A 21 4.84 16.88 17.44
CA CYS A 21 5.83 15.93 17.94
C CYS A 21 5.74 15.75 19.47
N ASN A 22 6.18 14.59 19.96
CA ASN A 22 6.33 14.34 21.39
C ASN A 22 7.61 15.02 21.94
N LYS A 23 7.90 14.83 23.24
CA LYS A 23 9.07 15.43 23.90
C LYS A 23 10.41 14.94 23.32
N GLN A 24 10.40 13.82 22.62
CA GLN A 24 11.54 13.19 21.97
C GLN A 24 11.70 13.63 20.50
N GLY A 25 10.81 14.49 20.00
CA GLY A 25 10.83 14.96 18.61
C GLY A 25 10.17 14.01 17.60
N GLU A 26 9.55 12.93 18.06
CA GLU A 26 8.87 11.97 17.18
C GLU A 26 7.47 12.46 16.84
N ARG A 27 7.08 12.36 15.56
CA ARG A 27 5.75 12.78 15.09
C ARG A 27 4.66 11.92 15.75
N VAL A 28 3.66 12.56 16.35
CA VAL A 28 2.61 11.86 17.11
C VAL A 28 1.48 11.36 16.21
N VAL A 29 1.26 12.00 15.05
CA VAL A 29 0.25 11.61 14.07
C VAL A 29 0.94 11.20 12.77
N ALA A 30 0.84 9.93 12.40
CA ALA A 30 1.40 9.42 11.16
C ALA A 30 0.48 8.38 10.52
N PHE A 31 0.48 8.36 9.19
CA PHE A 31 -0.29 7.41 8.37
C PHE A 31 0.62 6.41 7.64
N GLY A 32 1.90 6.33 8.01
CA GLY A 32 2.92 5.60 7.25
C GLY A 32 2.55 4.14 7.00
N GLU A 33 2.13 3.41 8.03
CA GLU A 33 1.75 2.00 7.91
C GLU A 33 0.57 1.76 6.96
N MET A 34 -0.47 2.59 7.08
CA MET A 34 -1.64 2.52 6.19
C MET A 34 -1.29 2.91 4.76
N ALA A 35 -0.39 3.88 4.57
CA ALA A 35 0.12 4.25 3.25
C ALA A 35 0.89 3.09 2.59
N GLY A 36 1.73 2.39 3.37
CA GLY A 36 2.41 1.17 2.91
C GLY A 36 1.45 0.04 2.53
N THR A 37 0.46 -0.19 3.39
CA THR A 37 -0.60 -1.18 3.18
C THR A 37 -1.36 -0.90 1.88
N ALA A 38 -1.87 0.33 1.72
CA ALA A 38 -2.63 0.73 0.52
C ALA A 38 -1.75 0.68 -0.73
N GLY A 39 -0.51 1.19 -0.65
CA GLY A 39 0.43 1.19 -1.77
C GLY A 39 0.74 -0.21 -2.27
N MET A 40 0.95 -1.19 -1.37
CA MET A 40 1.20 -2.57 -1.79
C MET A 40 -0.03 -3.22 -2.42
N ILE A 41 -1.23 -2.97 -1.90
CA ILE A 41 -2.48 -3.47 -2.51
C ILE A 41 -2.61 -2.96 -3.95
N ASP A 42 -2.36 -1.66 -4.16
CA ASP A 42 -2.44 -1.04 -5.48
C ASP A 42 -1.35 -1.55 -6.43
N ILE A 43 -0.13 -1.78 -5.95
CA ILE A 43 0.94 -2.43 -6.73
C ILE A 43 0.50 -3.82 -7.20
N LEU A 44 -0.07 -4.65 -6.32
CA LEU A 44 -0.53 -5.99 -6.68
C LEU A 44 -1.69 -5.97 -7.68
N SER A 45 -2.62 -5.04 -7.51
CA SER A 45 -3.72 -4.82 -8.47
C SER A 45 -3.18 -4.39 -9.84
N GLY A 46 -2.30 -3.38 -9.86
CA GLY A 46 -1.64 -2.89 -11.07
C GLY A 46 -0.80 -3.97 -11.76
N LEU A 47 -0.12 -4.83 -11.00
CA LEU A 47 0.61 -5.98 -11.53
C LEU A 47 -0.34 -6.95 -12.25
N GLY A 48 -1.51 -7.24 -11.67
CA GLY A 48 -2.53 -8.06 -12.30
C GLY A 48 -2.97 -7.50 -13.66
N LEU A 49 -3.26 -6.20 -13.73
CA LEU A 49 -3.61 -5.51 -14.96
C LEU A 49 -2.46 -5.52 -15.99
N ARG A 50 -1.23 -5.26 -15.54
CA ARG A 50 -0.04 -5.26 -16.40
C ARG A 50 0.21 -6.62 -17.03
N LEU A 51 0.08 -7.69 -16.24
CA LEU A 51 0.26 -9.07 -16.71
C LEU A 51 -0.86 -9.48 -17.67
N LEU A 52 -2.10 -9.07 -17.40
CA LEU A 52 -3.21 -9.27 -18.32
C LEU A 52 -2.95 -8.59 -19.68
N ALA A 53 -2.44 -7.36 -19.68
CA ALA A 53 -2.07 -6.65 -20.90
C ALA A 53 -0.93 -7.34 -21.68
N LEU A 54 -0.09 -8.14 -21.02
CA LEU A 54 0.92 -8.99 -21.65
C LEU A 54 0.38 -10.35 -22.13
N GLY A 55 -0.92 -10.61 -21.97
CA GLY A 55 -1.57 -11.87 -22.34
C GLY A 55 -1.57 -12.93 -21.23
N TYR A 56 -1.13 -12.60 -20.02
CA TYR A 56 -1.11 -13.52 -18.89
C TYR A 56 -2.34 -13.38 -18.00
N ARG A 57 -3.03 -14.50 -17.77
CA ARG A 57 -4.04 -14.58 -16.71
C ARG A 57 -3.38 -15.07 -15.44
N THR A 58 -3.30 -14.21 -14.43
CA THR A 58 -2.68 -14.51 -13.13
C THR A 58 -3.66 -14.27 -11.99
N PRO A 59 -3.47 -14.92 -10.82
CA PRO A 59 -4.33 -14.70 -9.66
C PRO A 59 -4.41 -13.25 -9.20
N PHE A 60 -3.42 -12.42 -9.53
CA PHE A 60 -3.41 -10.98 -9.22
C PHE A 60 -4.57 -10.20 -9.85
N ILE A 61 -5.18 -10.70 -10.94
CA ILE A 61 -6.34 -10.02 -11.56
C ILE A 61 -7.57 -9.94 -10.66
N HIS A 62 -7.62 -10.78 -9.61
CA HIS A 62 -8.71 -10.78 -8.63
C HIS A 62 -8.50 -9.78 -7.49
N ILE A 63 -7.36 -9.07 -7.48
CA ILE A 63 -7.04 -8.07 -6.47
C ILE A 63 -7.48 -6.71 -7.00
N GLY A 64 -8.51 -6.13 -6.38
CA GLY A 64 -8.92 -4.74 -6.64
C GLY A 64 -7.97 -3.72 -5.99
N MET A 65 -8.12 -2.46 -6.39
CA MET A 65 -7.44 -1.31 -5.77
C MET A 65 -7.84 -1.16 -4.30
N ALA A 66 -6.97 -0.58 -3.48
CA ALA A 66 -7.15 -0.42 -2.03
C ALA A 66 -8.48 0.27 -1.67
N HIS A 67 -8.85 1.31 -2.42
CA HIS A 67 -10.08 2.08 -2.20
C HIS A 67 -11.37 1.31 -2.55
N HIS A 68 -11.28 0.17 -3.24
CA HIS A 68 -12.45 -0.69 -3.48
C HIS A 68 -12.84 -1.51 -2.25
N TYR A 69 -11.96 -1.63 -1.26
CA TYR A 69 -12.23 -2.38 -0.05
C TYR A 69 -12.72 -1.46 1.07
N ARG A 70 -13.75 -1.92 1.78
CA ARG A 70 -14.28 -1.21 2.96
C ARG A 70 -13.26 -1.13 4.11
N ASN A 71 -12.34 -2.09 4.19
CA ASN A 71 -11.29 -2.14 5.21
C ASN A 71 -10.12 -3.05 4.78
N THR A 72 -9.01 -2.93 5.51
CA THR A 72 -7.77 -3.71 5.27
C THR A 72 -7.99 -5.21 5.35
N LYS A 73 -8.88 -5.69 6.22
CA LYS A 73 -9.21 -7.12 6.35
C LYS A 73 -9.83 -7.68 5.06
N GLY A 74 -10.65 -6.89 4.37
CA GLY A 74 -11.22 -7.26 3.07
C GLY A 74 -10.14 -7.42 2.00
N ALA A 75 -9.23 -6.44 1.93
CA ALA A 75 -8.10 -6.48 1.00
C ALA A 75 -7.18 -7.68 1.26
N ARG A 76 -6.78 -7.92 2.52
CA ARG A 76 -5.95 -9.06 2.91
C ARG A 76 -6.60 -10.39 2.52
N LYS A 77 -7.91 -10.56 2.72
CA LYS A 77 -8.62 -11.78 2.28
C LYS A 77 -8.55 -12.00 0.77
N ALA A 78 -8.65 -10.94 -0.03
CA ALA A 78 -8.53 -11.05 -1.49
C ALA A 78 -7.10 -11.45 -1.90
N ILE A 79 -6.09 -10.86 -1.27
CA ILE A 79 -4.68 -11.15 -1.52
C ILE A 79 -4.32 -12.56 -1.06
N HIS A 80 -4.78 -12.98 0.12
CA HIS A 80 -4.62 -14.33 0.65
C HIS A 80 -5.22 -15.39 -0.29
N ARG A 81 -6.38 -15.09 -0.89
CA ARG A 81 -7.00 -15.95 -1.89
C ARG A 81 -6.14 -16.03 -3.16
N ALA A 82 -5.60 -14.90 -3.64
CA ALA A 82 -4.66 -14.90 -4.75
C ALA A 82 -3.39 -15.70 -4.43
N GLY A 83 -2.82 -15.52 -3.23
CA GLY A 83 -1.69 -16.28 -2.70
C GLY A 83 -1.96 -17.79 -2.66
N SER A 84 -3.16 -18.19 -2.24
CA SER A 84 -3.59 -19.59 -2.28
C SER A 84 -3.56 -20.16 -3.70
N TYR A 85 -4.02 -19.42 -4.71
CA TYR A 85 -3.93 -19.88 -6.09
C TYR A 85 -2.48 -19.96 -6.60
N ILE A 86 -1.63 -19.00 -6.21
CA ILE A 86 -0.20 -19.01 -6.54
C ILE A 86 0.47 -20.27 -5.96
N ALA A 87 0.21 -20.60 -4.69
CA ALA A 87 0.75 -21.79 -4.03
C ALA A 87 0.31 -23.11 -4.70
N HIS A 88 -0.89 -23.15 -5.27
CA HIS A 88 -1.38 -24.30 -6.06
C HIS A 88 -0.93 -24.28 -7.53
N ASN A 89 0.20 -23.62 -7.83
CA ASN A 89 0.81 -23.54 -9.17
C ASN A 89 -0.12 -23.02 -10.28
N LYS A 90 -1.04 -22.09 -9.94
CA LYS A 90 -1.89 -21.40 -10.94
C LYS A 90 -1.24 -20.19 -11.59
N MET A 91 0.06 -19.98 -11.37
CA MET A 91 0.86 -19.00 -12.09
C MET A 91 1.41 -19.59 -13.40
N PRO A 92 1.34 -18.87 -14.54
CA PRO A 92 2.00 -19.28 -15.77
C PRO A 92 3.52 -19.43 -15.59
N LYS A 93 4.07 -20.60 -15.98
CA LYS A 93 5.50 -20.90 -15.83
C LYS A 93 6.43 -19.92 -16.56
N SER A 94 5.96 -19.32 -17.65
CA SER A 94 6.73 -18.35 -18.45
C SER A 94 6.98 -17.01 -17.74
N ILE A 95 6.24 -16.69 -16.68
CA ILE A 95 6.48 -15.48 -15.88
C ILE A 95 7.70 -15.63 -14.97
N GLY A 96 8.01 -16.87 -14.55
CA GLY A 96 9.06 -17.12 -13.57
C GLY A 96 8.74 -16.53 -12.19
N PRO A 97 9.73 -16.47 -11.28
CA PRO A 97 9.56 -15.87 -9.96
C PRO A 97 9.41 -14.35 -10.05
N LEU A 98 8.53 -13.80 -9.22
CA LEU A 98 8.37 -12.36 -9.04
C LEU A 98 9.20 -11.91 -7.84
N ILE A 99 10.05 -10.91 -8.05
CA ILE A 99 10.96 -10.39 -7.02
C ILE A 99 10.43 -9.04 -6.54
N PHE A 100 10.20 -8.92 -5.23
CA PHE A 100 9.78 -7.69 -4.57
C PHE A 100 10.93 -7.17 -3.71
N ILE A 101 11.31 -5.91 -3.90
CA ILE A 101 12.37 -5.25 -3.12
C ILE A 101 11.73 -4.13 -2.30
N PHE A 102 12.03 -4.11 -1.02
CA PHE A 102 11.59 -3.08 -0.09
C PHE A 102 12.77 -2.21 0.32
N THR A 103 12.68 -0.91 0.04
CA THR A 103 13.70 0.07 0.42
C THR A 103 13.22 0.88 1.62
N GLY A 104 14.01 0.87 2.70
CA GLY A 104 13.69 1.55 3.97
C GLY A 104 13.05 0.64 5.01
N SER A 105 13.19 1.03 6.29
CA SER A 105 12.76 0.26 7.47
C SER A 105 11.67 0.95 8.30
N GLY A 106 11.11 2.06 7.79
CA GLY A 106 10.05 2.81 8.47
C GLY A 106 8.66 2.18 8.33
N ASN A 107 7.66 2.82 8.95
CA ASN A 107 6.28 2.34 9.02
C ASN A 107 5.66 2.04 7.65
N VAL A 108 5.99 2.80 6.61
CA VAL A 108 5.53 2.55 5.24
C VAL A 108 6.02 1.19 4.71
N SER A 109 7.31 0.88 4.90
CA SER A 109 7.88 -0.39 4.48
C SER A 109 7.25 -1.55 5.25
N ASN A 110 7.06 -1.39 6.57
CA ASN A 110 6.43 -2.40 7.41
C ASN A 110 4.99 -2.71 6.96
N GLY A 111 4.18 -1.68 6.71
CA GLY A 111 2.81 -1.86 6.22
C GLY A 111 2.75 -2.53 4.83
N ALA A 112 3.70 -2.24 3.95
CA ALA A 112 3.78 -2.89 2.65
C ALA A 112 4.19 -4.37 2.77
N GLN A 113 5.14 -4.68 3.64
CA GLN A 113 5.56 -6.06 3.91
C GLN A 113 4.44 -6.91 4.54
N GLU A 114 3.60 -6.32 5.39
CA GLU A 114 2.44 -7.02 5.95
C GLU A 114 1.48 -7.55 4.88
N ILE A 115 1.33 -6.82 3.78
CA ILE A 115 0.52 -7.28 2.65
C ILE A 115 1.22 -8.40 1.88
N ILE A 116 2.53 -8.31 1.66
CA ILE A 116 3.28 -9.37 0.97
C ILE A 116 3.31 -10.68 1.75
N ARG A 117 3.25 -10.65 3.09
CA ARG A 117 3.15 -11.88 3.91
C ARG A 117 1.91 -12.72 3.63
N GLU A 118 0.87 -12.16 3.00
CA GLU A 118 -0.32 -12.91 2.56
C GLU A 118 -0.06 -13.75 1.28
N LEU A 119 1.10 -13.56 0.63
CA LEU A 119 1.53 -14.33 -0.54
C LEU A 119 2.54 -15.42 -0.14
N PRO A 120 2.57 -16.55 -0.86
CA PRO A 120 3.59 -17.57 -0.67
C PRO A 120 4.97 -17.01 -1.05
N HIS A 121 5.96 -17.27 -0.20
CA HIS A 121 7.35 -16.86 -0.36
C HIS A 121 8.28 -18.00 0.07
#